data_AF-A0A1V2A8I5-F1
#
_entry.id   AF-A0A1V2A8I5-F1
#
_cell.length_a   1.000
_cell.length_b   1.000
_cell.length_c   1.000
_cell.angle_alpha   90.00
_cell.angle_beta   90.00
_cell.angle_gamma   90.00
#
_symmetry.space_group_name_H-M   'P 1'
#
loop_
_entity.id
_entity.type
_entity.pdbx_description
1 polymer ?
#
loop_
_entity_poly.entity_id
_entity_poly.type
_entity_poly.pdbx_seq_one_letter_code
_entity_poly.pdbx_strand_id
1 'polypeptide(L)'
;MVRNGDWIRAKIENYYVIGFVENISFERNKVFITKVAEFIGDKTYWVKPTPKLFTVDRVEKLEVELIKDDWDCLIDLAIQTSDEKWFEQLSERMLLDA
;
A
#
# COMPACT_ATOMS: atom_id res chain seq x y z
N MET A 1 -8.35 -11.18 3.02
CA MET A 1 -7.22 -11.43 3.95
C MET A 1 -6.07 -10.53 3.54
N VAL A 2 -5.42 -9.89 4.52
CA VAL A 2 -4.25 -9.04 4.30
C VAL A 2 -3.03 -9.90 3.93
N ARG A 3 -2.22 -9.45 2.98
CA ARG A 3 -0.99 -10.09 2.50
C ARG A 3 0.19 -9.12 2.51
N ASN A 4 1.42 -9.64 2.41
CA ASN A 4 2.60 -8.79 2.21
C ASN A 4 2.45 -7.99 0.92
N GLY A 5 2.78 -6.69 0.98
CA GLY A 5 2.61 -5.74 -0.11
C GLY A 5 1.21 -5.09 -0.17
N ASP A 6 0.23 -5.58 0.58
CA ASP A 6 -1.09 -4.93 0.61
C ASP A 6 -1.00 -3.55 1.28
N TRP A 7 -1.72 -2.60 0.70
CA TRP A 7 -2.02 -1.34 1.37
C TRP A 7 -3.09 -1.55 2.44
N ILE A 8 -2.87 -0.95 3.60
CA ILE A 8 -3.77 -1.06 4.73
C ILE A 8 -4.02 0.30 5.37
N ARG A 9 -5.16 0.38 6.04
CA ARG A 9 -5.51 1.45 6.96
C ARG A 9 -5.62 0.85 8.35
N ALA A 10 -4.90 1.42 9.31
CA ALA A 10 -4.93 1.00 10.71
C ALA A 10 -5.53 2.09 11.60
N LYS A 11 -6.45 1.72 12.50
CA LYS A 11 -7.04 2.68 13.46
C LYS A 11 -6.18 2.80 14.71
N ILE A 12 -5.87 4.02 15.12
CA ILE A 12 -5.26 4.36 16.41
C ILE A 12 -6.15 5.37 17.09
N GLU A 13 -6.89 4.95 18.12
CA GLU A 13 -7.74 5.81 18.95
C GLU A 13 -8.59 6.80 18.12
N ASN A 14 -8.05 8.00 17.88
CA ASN A 14 -8.69 9.13 17.22
C ASN A 14 -8.21 9.42 15.78
N TYR A 15 -7.29 8.64 15.23
CA TYR A 15 -6.77 8.83 13.88
C TYR A 15 -6.50 7.50 13.16
N TYR A 16 -6.26 7.58 11.85
CA TYR A 16 -5.89 6.43 11.05
C TYR A 16 -4.46 6.55 10.53
N VAL A 17 -3.84 5.42 10.29
CA VAL A 17 -2.52 5.30 9.70
C VAL A 17 -2.66 4.57 8.37
N ILE A 18 -2.01 5.08 7.34
CA ILE A 18 -1.93 4.43 6.02
C ILE A 18 -0.49 3.95 5.83
N GLY A 19 -0.38 2.72 5.32
CA GLY A 19 0.90 2.10 5.03
C GLY A 19 0.73 0.83 4.20
N PHE A 20 1.85 0.19 3.90
CA PHE A 20 1.88 -1.11 3.24
C PHE A 20 2.47 -2.16 4.17
N VAL A 21 2.04 -3.40 3.99
CA VAL A 21 2.44 -4.53 4.83
C VAL A 21 3.79 -5.08 4.38
N GLU A 22 4.76 -5.10 5.30
CA GLU A 22 6.06 -5.72 5.05
C GLU A 22 6.04 -7.20 5.43
N ASN A 23 5.41 -7.53 6.56
CA ASN A 23 5.38 -8.88 7.09
C ASN A 23 4.17 -9.10 8.01
N ILE A 24 3.68 -10.34 8.06
CA ILE A 24 2.57 -10.77 8.91
C ILE A 24 3.00 -11.97 9.74
N SER A 25 2.85 -11.88 11.05
CA SER A 25 3.01 -13.00 11.97
C SER A 25 1.65 -13.42 12.51
N PHE A 26 1.06 -14.44 11.88
CA PHE A 26 -0.23 -14.99 12.29
C PHE A 26 -0.18 -15.62 13.68
N GLU A 27 0.91 -16.32 14.01
CA GLU A 27 1.11 -16.93 15.34
C GLU A 27 1.06 -15.91 16.48
N ARG A 28 1.56 -14.70 16.23
CA ARG A 28 1.62 -13.62 17.22
C ARG A 28 0.49 -12.62 17.07
N ASN A 29 -0.41 -12.82 16.10
CA ASN A 29 -1.45 -11.88 15.72
C ASN A 29 -0.92 -10.45 15.45
N LYS A 30 0.20 -10.34 14.71
CA LYS A 30 0.91 -9.07 14.45
C LYS A 30 1.12 -8.81 12.97
N VAL A 31 0.97 -7.56 12.57
CA VAL A 31 1.25 -7.03 11.23
C VAL A 31 2.32 -5.96 11.34
N PHE A 32 3.40 -6.14 10.59
CA PHE A 32 4.47 -5.18 10.43
C PHE A 32 4.17 -4.35 9.19
N ILE A 33 4.06 -3.05 9.37
CA ILE A 33 3.78 -2.11 8.28
C ILE A 33 4.88 -1.07 8.20
N THR A 34 5.09 -0.54 7.00
CA THR A 34 5.74 0.75 6.83
C THR A 34 4.66 1.82 6.66
N LYS A 35 4.53 2.66 7.70
CA LYS A 35 3.61 3.80 7.72
C LYS A 35 4.15 4.89 6.80
N VAL A 36 3.28 5.44 5.95
CA VAL A 36 3.62 6.54 5.02
C VAL A 36 2.73 7.78 5.20
N ALA A 37 1.55 7.63 5.81
CA ALA A 37 0.69 8.77 6.10
C ALA A 37 -0.15 8.55 7.36
N GLU A 38 -0.64 9.66 7.92
CA GLU A 38 -1.62 9.71 9.00
C GLU A 38 -2.85 10.48 8.51
N PHE A 39 -4.02 9.97 8.83
CA PHE A 39 -5.30 10.58 8.49
C PHE A 39 -5.98 11.01 9.79
N ILE A 40 -5.99 12.32 10.04
CA ILE A 40 -6.49 12.95 11.26
C ILE A 40 -7.64 13.88 10.88
N GLY A 41 -8.85 13.55 11.32
CA GLY A 41 -10.07 14.22 10.83
C GLY A 41 -10.25 13.96 9.34
N ASP A 42 -10.30 15.03 8.53
CA ASP A 42 -10.41 14.96 7.06
C ASP A 42 -9.10 15.29 6.33
N LYS A 43 -7.96 15.30 7.05
CA LYS A 43 -6.67 15.69 6.49
C LYS A 43 -5.69 14.53 6.51
N THR A 44 -5.03 14.34 5.37
CA THR A 44 -3.90 13.43 5.20
C THR A 44 -2.58 14.15 5.44
N TYR A 45 -1.78 13.62 6.35
CA TYR A 45 -0.44 14.08 6.66
C TYR A 45 0.56 13.05 6.17
N TRP A 46 1.28 13.39 5.10
CA TRP A 46 2.38 12.58 4.60
C TRP A 46 3.54 12.62 5.59
N VAL A 47 4.07 11.44 5.92
CA VAL A 47 5.18 11.31 6.86
C VAL A 47 6.33 10.57 6.21
N LYS A 48 7.52 10.70 6.80
CA LYS A 48 8.64 9.84 6.41
C LYS A 48 8.26 8.37 6.66
N PRO A 49 8.53 7.45 5.71
CA PRO A 49 8.32 6.02 5.89
C PRO A 49 8.92 5.53 7.22
N THR A 50 8.08 4.99 8.09
CA THR A 50 8.48 4.58 9.44
C THR A 50 7.86 3.22 9.77
N PRO A 51 8.64 2.24 10.27
CA PRO A 51 8.11 0.95 10.69
C PRO A 51 7.11 1.10 11.84
N LYS A 52 6.01 0.36 11.79
CA LYS A 52 5.01 0.32 12.87
C LYS A 52 4.37 -1.07 12.97
N LEU A 53 3.93 -1.41 14.17
CA LEU A 53 3.36 -2.71 14.47
C LEU A 53 1.92 -2.57 14.93
N PHE A 54 1.05 -3.38 14.33
CA PHE A 54 -0.37 -3.45 14.67
C PHE A 54 -0.79 -4.89 14.92
N THR A 55 -1.91 -5.06 15.61
CA THR A 55 -2.59 -6.36 15.66
C THR A 55 -3.46 -6.53 14.42
N VAL A 56 -3.69 -7.77 13.97
CA VAL A 56 -4.39 -8.05 12.71
C VAL A 56 -5.84 -7.51 12.75
N ASP A 57 -6.47 -7.48 13.91
CA ASP A 57 -7.84 -6.95 14.12
C ASP A 57 -7.95 -5.42 13.94
N ARG A 58 -6.83 -4.71 13.95
CA ARG A 58 -6.80 -3.24 13.84
C ARG A 58 -6.48 -2.74 12.44
N VAL A 59 -6.26 -3.65 11.50
CA VAL A 59 -5.92 -3.31 10.11
C VAL A 59 -7.04 -3.68 9.16
N GLU A 60 -7.39 -2.75 8.30
CA GLU A 60 -8.31 -2.94 7.20
C GLU A 60 -7.51 -2.89 5.90
N LYS A 61 -7.71 -3.86 5.02
CA LYS A 61 -7.13 -3.80 3.68
C LYS A 61 -7.76 -2.63 2.95
N LEU A 62 -6.91 -1.76 2.38
CA LEU A 62 -7.37 -0.78 1.42
C LEU A 62 -7.47 -1.47 0.07
N GLU A 63 -8.68 -1.50 -0.48
CA GLU A 63 -8.87 -1.86 -1.87
C GLU A 63 -8.42 -0.65 -2.70
N VAL A 64 -7.30 -0.84 -3.39
CA VAL A 64 -6.76 0.15 -4.31
C VAL A 64 -7.13 -0.33 -5.70
N GLU A 65 -8.09 0.35 -6.31
CA GLU A 65 -8.37 0.21 -7.73
C GLU A 65 -7.51 1.24 -8.45
N LEU A 66 -6.59 0.76 -9.29
CA LEU A 66 -5.80 1.63 -10.15
C LEU A 66 -6.67 2.02 -11.34
N ILE A 67 -6.89 3.31 -11.52
CA ILE A 67 -7.54 3.82 -12.73
C ILE A 67 -6.52 3.85 -13.87
N LYS A 68 -7.01 4.01 -15.11
CA LYS A 68 -6.14 4.05 -16.29
C LYS A 68 -4.98 5.05 -16.16
N ASP A 69 -5.27 6.25 -15.65
CA ASP A 69 -4.25 7.28 -15.47
C ASP A 69 -3.14 6.86 -14.49
N ASP A 70 -3.47 6.05 -13.48
CA ASP A 70 -2.45 5.50 -12.55
C ASP A 70 -1.56 4.48 -13.27
N TRP A 71 -2.14 3.63 -14.12
CA TRP A 71 -1.39 2.67 -14.94
C TRP A 71 -0.44 3.37 -15.90
N ASP A 72 -0.91 4.37 -16.62
CA ASP A 72 -0.11 5.16 -17.55
C ASP A 72 1.07 5.81 -16.80
N CYS A 73 0.82 6.38 -15.61
CA CYS A 73 1.87 6.96 -14.77
C CYS A 73 2.92 5.93 -14.30
N LEU A 74 2.49 4.72 -13.92
CA LEU A 74 3.41 3.65 -13.49
C LEU A 74 4.27 3.15 -14.65
N ILE A 75 3.68 3.03 -15.84
CA ILE A 75 4.38 2.64 -17.07
C ILE A 75 5.43 3.68 -17.45
N ASP A 76 5.06 4.96 -17.45
CA ASP A 76 5.98 6.07 -17.72
C ASP A 76 7.16 6.07 -16.73
N LEU A 77 6.89 5.80 -15.45
CA LEU A 77 7.94 5.70 -14.43
C LEU A 77 8.89 4.55 -14.72
N ALA A 78 8.39 3.38 -15.14
CA ALA A 78 9.22 2.24 -15.51
C ALA A 78 10.14 2.56 -16.69
N ILE A 79 9.63 3.25 -17.71
CA ILE A 79 10.40 3.74 -18.87
C ILE A 79 11.49 4.72 -18.40
N GLN A 80 11.14 5.69 -17.56
CA GLN A 80 12.09 6.68 -17.02
C GLN A 80 13.22 6.04 -16.22
N THR A 81 12.94 4.95 -15.49
CA THR A 81 13.93 4.19 -14.74
C THR A 81 14.69 3.15 -15.57
N SER A 82 14.34 2.99 -16.86
CA SER A 82 14.86 1.93 -17.74
C SER A 82 14.69 0.52 -17.16
N ASP A 83 13.59 0.29 -16.42
CA ASP A 83 13.27 -1.02 -15.83
C ASP A 83 12.32 -1.79 -16.76
N GLU A 84 12.93 -2.48 -17.73
CA GLU A 84 12.21 -3.28 -18.75
C GLU A 84 11.32 -4.34 -18.11
N LYS A 85 11.80 -5.03 -17.07
CA LYS A 85 11.05 -6.10 -16.41
C LYS A 85 9.81 -5.54 -15.70
N TRP A 86 9.94 -4.37 -15.08
CA TRP A 86 8.82 -3.73 -14.42
C TRP A 86 7.79 -3.20 -15.43
N PHE A 87 8.25 -2.65 -16.55
CA PHE A 87 7.39 -2.24 -17.66
C PHE A 87 6.56 -3.39 -18.22
N GLU A 88 7.17 -4.56 -18.48
CA GLU A 88 6.47 -5.75 -18.97
C GLU A 88 5.38 -6.19 -17.98
N GLN A 89 5.72 -6.29 -16.69
CA GLN A 89 4.76 -6.68 -15.63
C GLN A 89 3.57 -5.72 -15.51
N LEU A 90 3.81 -4.42 -15.63
CA LEU A 90 2.75 -3.41 -15.57
C LEU A 90 1.84 -3.47 -16.80
N SER A 91 2.44 -3.61 -17.98
CA SER A 91 1.71 -3.70 -19.25
C SER A 91 0.82 -4.94 -19.31
N GLU A 92 1.30 -6.09 -18.84
CA GLU A 92 0.51 -7.33 -18.75
C GLU A 92 -0.67 -7.19 -17.79
N ARG A 93 -0.47 -6.57 -16.62
CA ARG A 93 -1.53 -6.39 -15.62
C ARG A 93 -2.61 -5.42 -16.10
N MET A 94 -2.22 -4.32 -16.76
CA MET A 94 -3.17 -3.37 -17.33
C MET A 94 -4.13 -4.05 -18.33
N LEU A 95 -3.66 -5.05 -19.09
CA LEU A 95 -4.50 -5.83 -20.00
C LEU A 95 -5.46 -6.81 -19.30
N LEU A 96 -5.12 -7.24 -18.08
CA LEU A 96 -5.96 -8.17 -17.29
C LEU A 96 -7.02 -7.43 -16.47
N ASP A 97 -6.75 -6.18 -16.10
CA ASP A 97 -7.65 -5.33 -15.32
C ASP A 97 -8.60 -4.46 -16.20
N ALA A 98 -8.48 -4.56 -17.53
CA ALA A 98 -9.32 -3.86 -18.53
C ALA A 98 -10.57 -4.67 -18.96
#